data_AF-A0A3D5VA92-F1
#
_entry.id   AF-A0A3D5VA92-F1
#
_cell.length_a   1.000
_cell.length_b   1.000
_cell.length_c   1.000
_cell.angle_alpha   90.00
_cell.angle_beta   90.00
_cell.angle_gamma   90.00
#
_symmetry.space_group_name_H-M   'P 1'
#
loop_
_entity.id
_entity.type
_entity.pdbx_description
1 polymer ?
#
loop_
_entity_poly.entity_id
_entity_poly.type
_entity_poly.pdbx_seq_one_letter_code
_entity_poly.pdbx_strand_id
1 'polypeptide(L)'
;VIFYADKITDAMQQAIDETARRREKQIQYNLKNQITPASIKKSIDDIMASTSVAEGYKKRGKALKKEDKVNFKDYLELDSKEKVLDLLKKEMLEAAESLDFEKAAELRDRIFELEGL
;
A
#
# COMPACT_ATOMS: atom_id res chain seq x y z
N VAL A 1 -5.73 17.02 -8.32
CA VAL A 1 -5.13 17.60 -7.11
C VAL A 1 -6.14 18.55 -6.51
N ILE A 2 -6.32 18.52 -5.19
CA ILE A 2 -7.21 19.46 -4.49
C ILE A 2 -6.31 20.40 -3.70
N PHE A 3 -6.52 21.70 -3.88
CA PHE A 3 -5.81 22.75 -3.13
C PHE A 3 -6.81 23.33 -2.13
N TYR A 4 -6.54 23.21 -0.83
CA TYR A 4 -7.32 23.86 0.21
C TYR A 4 -6.69 25.21 0.56
N ALA A 5 -7.33 26.29 0.15
CA ALA A 5 -6.88 27.65 0.41
C ALA A 5 -8.05 28.63 0.31
N ASP A 6 -8.02 29.70 1.11
CA ASP A 6 -9.06 30.73 1.09
C ASP A 6 -8.96 31.67 -0.12
N LYS A 7 -7.77 31.79 -0.71
CA LYS A 7 -7.50 32.59 -1.90
C LYS A 7 -6.46 31.95 -2.81
N ILE A 8 -6.54 32.27 -4.09
CA ILE A 8 -5.53 31.89 -5.08
C ILE A 8 -4.37 32.88 -4.98
N THR A 9 -3.17 32.38 -4.73
CA THR A 9 -1.94 33.16 -4.80
C THR A 9 -1.36 33.12 -6.21
N ASP A 10 -0.48 34.06 -6.56
CA ASP A 10 0.14 34.09 -7.89
C ASP A 10 0.92 32.80 -8.21
N ALA A 11 1.59 32.22 -7.22
CA ALA A 11 2.28 30.94 -7.38
C ALA A 11 1.31 29.77 -7.64
N MET A 12 0.15 29.77 -6.97
CA MET A 12 -0.90 28.78 -7.24
C MET A 12 -1.45 28.96 -8.65
N GLN A 13 -1.70 30.20 -9.06
CA GLN A 13 -2.20 30.50 -10.40
C GLN A 13 -1.23 29.96 -11.46
N GLN A 14 0.07 30.26 -11.35
CA GLN A 14 1.09 29.73 -12.25
C GLN A 14 1.12 28.20 -12.29
N ALA A 15 1.02 27.54 -11.13
CA ALA A 15 1.02 26.07 -11.06
C ALA A 15 -0.23 25.45 -11.70
N ILE A 16 -1.40 26.05 -11.50
CA ILE A 16 -2.67 25.63 -12.09
C ILE A 16 -2.61 25.81 -13.61
N ASP A 17 -2.16 26.97 -14.08
CA ASP A 17 -2.07 27.30 -15.51
C ASP A 17 -1.09 26.39 -16.25
N GLU A 18 0.09 26.15 -15.69
CA GLU A 18 1.06 25.24 -16.30
C GLU A 18 0.56 23.79 -16.30
N THR A 19 -0.17 23.37 -15.26
CA THR A 19 -0.82 22.06 -15.21
C THR A 19 -1.90 21.94 -16.29
N ALA A 20 -2.73 22.96 -16.46
CA ALA A 20 -3.77 23.01 -17.49
C ALA A 20 -3.16 22.99 -18.89
N ARG A 21 -2.13 23.82 -19.15
CA ARG A 21 -1.40 23.89 -20.43
C ARG A 21 -0.77 22.54 -20.81
N ARG A 22 -0.20 21.81 -19.84
CA ARG A 22 0.35 20.47 -20.07
C ARG A 22 -0.75 19.45 -20.36
N ARG A 23 -1.83 19.47 -19.57
CA ARG A 23 -2.95 18.53 -19.73
C ARG A 23 -3.62 18.67 -21.08
N GLU A 24 -3.82 19.90 -21.55
CA GLU A 24 -4.38 20.15 -22.88
C GLU A 24 -3.52 19.52 -23.99
N LYS A 25 -2.21 19.75 -23.97
CA LYS A 25 -1.28 19.14 -24.93
C LYS A 25 -1.31 17.60 -24.88
N GLN A 26 -1.38 17.02 -23.67
CA GLN A 26 -1.49 15.58 -23.48
C GLN A 26 -2.79 15.01 -24.05
N ILE A 27 -3.92 15.68 -23.81
CA ILE A 27 -5.23 15.26 -24.35
C ILE A 27 -5.20 15.32 -25.87
N GLN A 28 -4.72 16.41 -26.46
CA GLN A 28 -4.63 16.55 -27.92
C GLN A 28 -3.73 15.49 -28.55
N TYR A 29 -2.58 15.22 -27.93
CA TYR A 29 -1.70 14.14 -28.36
C TYR A 29 -2.38 12.77 -28.27
N ASN A 30 -3.05 12.49 -27.16
CA ASN A 30 -3.74 11.21 -26.97
C ASN A 30 -4.87 11.01 -27.99
N LEU A 31 -5.67 12.05 -28.25
CA LEU A 31 -6.73 12.00 -29.26
C LEU A 31 -6.17 11.76 -30.66
N LYS A 32 -5.12 12.51 -31.04
CA LYS A 32 -4.47 12.35 -32.35
C LYS A 32 -3.89 10.95 -32.57
N ASN A 33 -3.40 10.32 -31.50
CA ASN A 33 -2.74 9.00 -31.56
C ASN A 33 -3.63 7.85 -31.07
N GLN A 34 -4.93 8.10 -30.81
CA GLN A 34 -5.87 7.10 -30.30
C GLN A 34 -5.40 6.39 -29.00
N ILE A 35 -4.69 7.11 -28.13
CA ILE A 35 -4.16 6.58 -26.88
C ILE A 35 -5.22 6.72 -25.78
N THR A 36 -5.60 5.61 -25.15
CA THR A 36 -6.43 5.61 -23.94
C THR A 36 -5.53 5.67 -22.70
N PRO A 37 -5.63 6.68 -21.84
CA PRO A 37 -4.82 6.77 -20.63
C PRO A 37 -5.09 5.58 -19.69
N ALA A 38 -4.02 4.90 -19.28
CA ALA A 38 -4.09 3.82 -18.30
C ALA A 38 -3.07 4.06 -17.19
N SER A 39 -3.42 3.67 -15.96
CA SER A 39 -2.48 3.72 -14.84
C SER A 39 -1.39 2.67 -15.04
N ILE A 40 -0.14 3.08 -14.85
CA ILE A 40 1.01 2.16 -14.91
C ILE A 40 0.94 1.24 -13.69
N LYS A 41 0.91 -0.07 -13.91
CA LYS A 41 1.10 -1.08 -12.87
C LYS A 41 2.59 -1.44 -12.81
N LYS A 42 3.24 -1.24 -11.67
CA LYS A 42 4.63 -1.64 -11.44
C LYS A 42 4.67 -2.61 -10.27
N SER A 43 5.46 -3.68 -10.37
CA SER A 43 5.73 -4.54 -9.23
C SER A 43 6.63 -3.84 -8.20
N ILE A 44 6.66 -4.35 -6.97
CA ILE A 44 7.58 -3.85 -5.93
C ILE A 44 9.04 -4.00 -6.40
N ASP A 45 9.34 -5.09 -7.10
CA ASP A 45 10.66 -5.36 -7.67
C ASP A 45 11.02 -4.34 -8.77
N ASP A 46 10.07 -3.97 -9.63
CA ASP A 46 10.27 -2.94 -10.67
C ASP A 46 10.49 -1.55 -10.05
N ILE A 47 9.82 -1.26 -8.95
CA ILE A 47 10.00 0.00 -8.20
C ILE A 47 11.42 0.02 -7.61
N MET A 48 11.83 -1.05 -6.91
CA MET A 48 13.17 -1.18 -6.33
C MET A 48 14.28 -1.16 -7.39
N ALA A 49 14.07 -1.77 -8.55
CA ALA A 49 14.98 -1.72 -9.68
C ALA A 49 15.10 -0.28 -10.23
N SER A 50 13.99 0.44 -10.37
CA SER A 50 14.01 1.82 -10.86
C SER A 50 14.68 2.81 -9.89
N THR A 51 14.53 2.60 -8.58
CA THR A 51 15.17 3.43 -7.55
C THR A 51 16.64 3.08 -7.37
N SER A 52 17.04 1.81 -7.48
CA SER A 52 18.45 1.39 -7.36
C SER A 52 19.33 1.85 -8.53
N VAL A 53 18.74 2.12 -9.70
CA VAL A 53 19.43 2.78 -10.82
C VAL A 53 19.60 4.29 -10.54
N ALA A 54 18.68 4.92 -9.81
CA ALA A 54 18.76 6.33 -9.41
C ALA A 54 19.67 6.56 -8.19
N GLU A 55 19.75 5.59 -7.27
CA GLU A 55 20.57 5.61 -6.06
C GLU A 55 21.58 4.46 -6.09
N GLY A 56 22.77 4.73 -6.65
CA GLY A 56 23.87 3.75 -6.69
C GLY A 56 24.12 3.12 -5.31
N TYR A 57 23.83 1.81 -5.22
CA TYR A 57 24.21 0.87 -4.17
C TYR A 57 24.33 1.40 -2.73
N LYS A 58 23.30 1.17 -1.90
CA LYS A 58 23.52 0.75 -0.49
C LYS A 58 22.53 -0.34 -0.08
N LYS A 59 22.97 -1.60 -0.21
CA LYS A 59 22.46 -2.70 0.61
C LYS A 59 22.61 -2.32 2.08
N ARG A 60 21.51 -2.05 2.77
CA ARG A 60 21.41 -2.19 4.23
C ARG A 60 20.36 -3.25 4.50
N GLY A 61 20.83 -4.47 4.75
CA GLY A 61 20.00 -5.51 5.34
C GLY A 61 19.38 -4.97 6.62
N LYS A 62 18.05 -4.86 6.65
CA LYS A 62 17.34 -4.63 7.89
C LYS A 62 17.33 -5.96 8.63
N ALA A 63 18.16 -6.03 9.66
CA ALA A 63 18.06 -7.03 10.71
C ALA A 63 16.61 -7.06 11.22
N LEU A 64 15.99 -8.23 11.15
CA LEU A 64 14.75 -8.54 11.85
C LEU A 64 14.96 -8.22 13.33
N LYS A 65 14.33 -7.14 13.82
CA LYS A 65 14.23 -6.92 15.26
C LYS A 65 13.38 -8.04 15.82
N LYS A 66 13.96 -8.86 16.70
CA LYS A 66 13.22 -9.75 17.59
C LYS A 66 12.18 -8.90 18.32
N GLU A 67 10.90 -9.18 18.09
CA GLU A 67 9.84 -8.63 18.92
C GLU A 67 9.90 -9.30 20.29
N ASP A 68 9.85 -8.48 21.32
CA ASP A 68 9.80 -8.87 22.72
C ASP A 68 8.59 -9.77 22.96
N LYS A 69 8.80 -10.91 23.63
CA LYS A 69 7.74 -11.82 24.05
C LYS A 69 6.79 -11.08 25.00
N VAL A 70 5.70 -10.55 24.47
CA VAL A 70 4.64 -9.95 25.28
C VAL A 70 3.99 -11.06 26.10
N ASN A 71 3.94 -10.86 27.42
CA ASN A 71 3.40 -11.82 28.38
C ASN A 71 1.92 -12.10 28.07
N PHE A 72 1.63 -13.39 27.85
CA PHE A 72 0.27 -13.94 27.64
C PHE A 72 -0.75 -13.53 28.73
N LYS A 73 -0.27 -13.10 29.91
CA LYS A 73 -1.11 -12.69 31.05
C LYS A 73 -1.74 -11.30 30.93
N ASP A 74 -1.21 -10.39 30.10
CA ASP A 74 -1.77 -9.03 29.96
C ASP A 74 -3.00 -9.00 29.01
N TYR A 75 -3.40 -10.16 28.48
CA TYR A 75 -4.50 -10.31 27.52
C TYR A 75 -5.85 -10.67 28.17
N LEU A 76 -5.88 -10.97 29.47
CA LEU A 76 -7.11 -11.43 30.13
C LEU A 76 -8.11 -10.33 30.50
N GLU A 77 -7.74 -9.04 30.45
CA GLU A 77 -8.58 -7.96 30.98
C GLU A 77 -9.25 -7.05 29.93
N LEU A 78 -9.04 -7.28 28.62
CA LEU A 78 -9.81 -6.58 27.59
C LEU A 78 -10.46 -7.59 26.64
N ASP A 79 -11.77 -7.48 26.52
CA ASP A 79 -12.73 -8.20 25.67
C ASP A 79 -12.40 -8.09 24.16
N SER A 80 -11.30 -8.69 23.73
CA SER A 80 -10.59 -8.24 22.52
C SER A 80 -10.78 -9.16 21.32
N LYS A 81 -11.99 -9.15 20.75
CA LYS A 81 -12.25 -9.68 19.40
C LYS A 81 -11.18 -9.25 18.38
N GLU A 82 -10.72 -8.01 18.50
CA GLU A 82 -9.65 -7.43 17.66
C GLU A 82 -8.30 -8.14 17.80
N LYS A 83 -7.90 -8.58 19.01
CA LYS A 83 -6.62 -9.27 19.20
C LYS A 83 -6.68 -10.72 18.71
N VAL A 84 -7.85 -11.36 18.83
CA VAL A 84 -8.09 -12.69 18.25
C VAL A 84 -8.00 -12.61 16.72
N LEU A 85 -8.57 -11.57 16.12
CA LEU A 85 -8.45 -11.31 14.68
C LEU A 85 -7.02 -11.04 14.25
N ASP A 86 -6.24 -10.28 15.02
CA ASP A 86 -4.82 -10.02 14.72
C ASP A 86 -3.99 -11.31 14.76
N LEU A 87 -4.24 -12.18 15.75
CA LEU A 87 -3.57 -13.48 15.86
C LEU A 87 -3.90 -14.37 14.65
N LEU A 88 -5.19 -14.51 14.32
CA LEU A 88 -5.62 -15.34 13.18
C LEU A 88 -5.07 -14.81 11.85
N LYS A 89 -4.99 -13.48 11.68
CA LYS A 89 -4.38 -12.86 10.49
C LYS A 89 -2.88 -13.19 10.38
N LYS A 90 -2.16 -13.18 11.51
CA LYS A 90 -0.75 -13.60 11.55
C LYS A 90 -0.58 -15.06 11.19
N GLU A 91 -1.36 -15.96 11.80
CA GLU A 91 -1.30 -17.40 11.50
C GLU A 91 -1.66 -17.71 10.04
N MET A 92 -2.63 -16.98 9.45
CA MET A 92 -2.99 -17.12 8.04
C MET A 92 -1.84 -16.73 7.11
N LEU A 93 -1.12 -15.64 7.44
CA LEU A 93 0.04 -15.19 6.66
C LEU A 93 1.22 -16.15 6.78
N GLU A 94 1.48 -16.68 7.98
CA GLU A 94 2.50 -17.72 8.20
C GLU A 94 2.18 -19.00 7.41
N ALA A 95 0.91 -19.44 7.41
CA ALA A 95 0.47 -20.58 6.62
C ALA A 95 0.68 -20.36 5.12
N ALA A 96 0.33 -19.17 4.61
CA ALA A 96 0.54 -18.79 3.21
C ALA A 96 2.03 -18.71 2.83
N GLU A 97 2.89 -18.22 3.73
CA GLU A 97 4.34 -18.21 3.54
C GLU A 97 4.93 -19.63 3.50
N SER A 98 4.36 -20.54 4.30
CA SER A 98 4.72 -21.97 4.30
C SER A 98 4.10 -22.79 3.15
N LEU A 99 3.37 -22.15 2.23
CA LEU A 99 2.65 -22.77 1.10
C LEU A 99 1.50 -23.72 1.49
N ASP A 100 1.00 -23.62 2.73
CA ASP A 100 -0.17 -24.36 3.21
C ASP A 100 -1.45 -23.56 2.96
N PHE A 101 -1.93 -23.63 1.71
CA PHE A 101 -3.08 -22.84 1.26
C PHE A 101 -4.43 -23.33 1.79
N GLU A 102 -4.53 -24.62 2.13
CA GLU A 102 -5.76 -25.18 2.71
C GLU A 102 -5.99 -24.57 4.10
N LYS A 103 -4.94 -24.59 4.94
CA LYS A 103 -4.99 -23.97 6.26
C LYS A 103 -5.17 -22.46 6.21
N ALA A 104 -4.53 -21.78 5.26
CA ALA A 104 -4.71 -20.33 5.08
C ALA A 104 -6.16 -19.98 4.67
N ALA A 105 -6.82 -20.82 3.86
CA ALA A 105 -8.21 -20.63 3.47
C ALA A 105 -9.16 -20.83 4.66
N GLU A 106 -8.95 -21.87 5.48
CA GLU A 106 -9.73 -22.11 6.69
C GLU A 106 -9.63 -20.93 7.68
N LEU A 107 -8.41 -20.42 7.90
CA LEU A 107 -8.18 -19.28 8.79
C LEU A 107 -8.84 -17.99 8.26
N ARG A 108 -8.81 -17.78 6.94
CA ARG A 108 -9.52 -16.65 6.29
C ARG A 108 -11.02 -16.72 6.52
N ASP A 109 -11.61 -17.89 6.31
CA ASP A 109 -13.05 -18.08 6.46
C ASP A 109 -13.46 -17.88 7.94
N ARG A 110 -12.61 -18.33 8.88
CA ARG A 110 -12.80 -18.07 10.30
C ARG A 110 -12.69 -16.59 10.68
N ILE A 111 -11.78 -15.85 10.05
CA ILE A 111 -11.67 -14.40 10.20
C ILE A 111 -12.94 -13.70 9.71
N PHE A 112 -13.49 -14.11 8.56
CA PHE A 112 -14.74 -13.53 8.04
C PHE A 112 -15.94 -13.80 8.95
N GLU A 113 -16.10 -15.03 9.44
CA GLU A 113 -17.14 -15.37 10.42
C GLU A 113 -17.06 -14.48 11.67
N LEU A 114 -15.85 -14.21 12.16
CA LEU A 114 -15.63 -13.35 13.31
C LEU A 114 -15.89 -11.87 12.95
N GLU A 115 -15.44 -11.38 11.80
CA GLU A 115 -15.70 -10.00 11.35
C GLU A 115 -17.18 -9.73 11.04
N GLY A 116 -17.98 -10.77 10.80
CA GLY A 116 -19.42 -10.68 10.52
C GLY A 116 -19.71 -10.30 9.06
N LEU A 117 -18.83 -10.70 8.15
CA LEU A 117 -18.92 -10.54 6.69
C LEU A 117 -19.35 -11.85 6.02
#